data_AF-A0A3A0BN25-F1
#
_entry.id   AF-A0A3A0BN25-F1
#
_cell.length_a   1.000
_cell.length_b   1.000
_cell.length_c   1.000
_cell.angle_alpha   90.00
_cell.angle_beta   90.00
_cell.angle_gamma   90.00
#
_symmetry.space_group_name_H-M   'P 1'
#
loop_
_entity.id
_entity.type
_entity.pdbx_description
1 polymer ?
#
loop_
_entity_poly.entity_id
_entity_poly.type
_entity_poly.pdbx_seq_one_letter_code
_entity_poly.pdbx_strand_id
1 'polypeptide(L)'
;MANPHFETALKELEERREDIRPSDVVLFSEPLRSAVNFVVRLGRFSLTEFHEKLPDFTRDEVKRIADLLIKRNLFDLSRFATEEEPYYEARLSAMTRPLTKPPSDIWKKID
;
A
#
# COMPACT_ATOMS: atom_id res chain seq x y z
N MET A 1 -2.71 16.07 20.20
CA MET A 1 -1.58 16.69 19.48
C MET A 1 -1.40 15.89 18.21
N ALA A 2 -1.26 16.51 17.05
CA ALA A 2 -1.00 15.77 15.81
C ALA A 2 0.41 15.15 15.89
N ASN A 3 0.55 13.87 15.51
CA ASN A 3 1.84 13.21 15.51
C ASN A 3 2.70 13.76 14.35
N PRO A 4 3.85 14.42 14.62
CA PRO A 4 4.66 15.04 13.58
C PRO A 4 5.25 14.03 12.58
N HIS A 5 5.49 12.79 13.00
CA HIS A 5 5.92 11.72 12.12
C HIS A 5 4.82 11.30 11.16
N PHE A 6 3.56 11.25 11.64
CA PHE A 6 2.41 10.96 10.80
C PHE A 6 2.17 12.07 9.76
N GLU A 7 2.24 13.34 10.15
CA GLU A 7 2.06 14.47 9.23
C GLU A 7 3.11 14.47 8.11
N THR A 8 4.37 14.17 8.46
CA THR A 8 5.46 14.05 7.50
C THR A 8 5.21 12.90 6.52
N ALA A 9 4.90 11.72 7.02
CA ALA A 9 4.56 10.55 6.22
C ALA A 9 3.37 10.82 5.27
N LEU A 10 2.33 11.46 5.79
CA LEU A 10 1.14 11.81 5.03
C LEU A 10 1.49 12.76 3.88
N LYS A 11 2.25 13.81 4.16
CA LYS A 11 2.70 14.78 3.15
C LYS A 11 3.53 14.11 2.06
N GLU A 12 4.50 13.27 2.42
CA GLU A 12 5.34 12.55 1.46
C GLU A 12 4.53 11.65 0.52
N LEU A 13 3.49 10.99 1.03
CA LEU A 13 2.62 10.08 0.26
C LEU A 13 1.59 10.84 -0.60
N GLU A 14 1.11 11.99 -0.13
CA GLU A 14 0.17 12.83 -0.85
C GLU A 14 0.85 13.61 -2.00
N GLU A 15 2.07 14.10 -1.80
CA GLU A 15 2.85 14.83 -2.81
C GLU A 15 3.22 13.95 -4.03
N ARG A 16 3.44 12.65 -3.81
CA ARG A 16 3.73 11.72 -4.91
C ARG A 16 2.49 11.50 -5.77
N ARG A 17 2.58 11.80 -7.06
CA ARG A 17 1.47 11.59 -8.03
C ARG A 17 1.53 10.25 -8.75
N GLU A 18 2.70 9.64 -8.78
CA GLU A 18 2.98 8.39 -9.51
C GLU A 18 2.85 7.16 -8.59
N ASP A 19 2.80 5.98 -9.21
CA ASP A 19 2.84 4.70 -8.51
C ASP A 19 4.19 4.57 -7.77
N ILE A 20 4.16 4.11 -6.51
CA ILE A 20 5.36 3.87 -5.68
C ILE A 20 5.86 2.45 -5.94
N ARG A 21 7.14 2.31 -6.29
CA ARG A 21 7.80 1.02 -6.47
C ARG A 21 8.43 0.55 -5.16
N PRO A 22 8.65 -0.76 -4.96
CA PRO A 22 9.41 -1.26 -3.83
C PRO A 22 10.80 -0.62 -3.68
N SER A 23 11.46 -0.29 -4.79
CA SER A 23 12.75 0.42 -4.79
C SER A 23 12.67 1.84 -4.24
N ASP A 24 11.51 2.49 -4.35
CA ASP A 24 11.33 3.89 -3.97
C ASP A 24 11.12 4.06 -2.47
N VAL A 25 10.87 2.96 -1.75
CA VAL A 25 10.66 2.95 -0.29
C VAL A 25 11.83 3.59 0.46
N VAL A 26 13.05 3.45 -0.06
CA VAL A 26 14.26 4.03 0.55
C VAL A 26 14.23 5.55 0.65
N LEU A 27 13.37 6.20 -0.13
CA LEU A 27 13.21 7.64 -0.21
C LEU A 27 12.25 8.21 0.84
N PHE A 28 11.53 7.38 1.59
CA PHE A 28 10.68 7.85 2.69
C PHE A 28 11.50 8.23 3.91
N SER A 29 10.94 9.13 4.72
CA SER A 29 11.50 9.43 6.04
C SER A 29 11.21 8.30 7.05
N GLU A 30 12.00 8.25 8.12
CA GLU A 30 11.68 7.40 9.27
C GLU A 30 10.52 8.00 10.07
N PRO A 31 9.66 7.16 10.69
CA PRO A 31 9.72 5.69 10.76
C PRO A 31 9.05 4.96 9.59
N LEU A 32 8.41 5.68 8.65
CA LEU A 32 7.65 5.10 7.55
C LEU A 32 8.51 4.18 6.67
N ARG A 33 9.74 4.61 6.33
CA ARG A 33 10.67 3.83 5.51
C ARG A 33 10.92 2.44 6.09
N SER A 34 11.30 2.35 7.35
CA SER A 34 11.57 1.07 8.01
C SER A 34 10.33 0.18 8.04
N ALA A 35 9.18 0.75 8.41
CA ALA A 35 7.92 0.01 8.49
C ALA A 35 7.47 -0.54 7.13
N VAL A 36 7.49 0.30 6.09
CA VAL A 36 7.12 -0.12 4.72
C VAL A 36 8.09 -1.15 4.17
N ASN A 37 9.40 -0.98 4.37
CA ASN A 37 10.39 -1.95 3.92
C ASN A 37 10.21 -3.32 4.61
N PHE A 38 9.84 -3.32 5.90
CA PHE A 38 9.54 -4.55 6.62
C PHE A 38 8.33 -5.28 6.03
N VAL A 39 7.19 -4.61 5.87
CA VAL A 39 5.96 -5.27 5.37
C VAL A 39 6.05 -5.65 3.90
N VAL A 40 6.80 -4.90 3.08
CA VAL A 40 7.11 -5.29 1.69
C VAL A 40 7.85 -6.63 1.65
N ARG A 41 8.77 -6.88 2.59
CA ARG A 41 9.50 -8.16 2.68
C ARG A 41 8.64 -9.32 3.19
N LEU A 42 7.64 -9.03 4.03
CA LEU A 42 6.65 -10.04 4.45
C LEU A 42 5.77 -10.50 3.29
N GLY A 43 5.51 -9.61 2.32
CA GLY A 43 4.66 -9.88 1.17
C GLY A 43 3.18 -9.80 1.50
N ARG A 44 2.69 -10.49 2.53
CA ARG A 44 1.32 -10.36 3.06
C ARG A 44 1.37 -10.05 4.54
N PHE A 45 0.56 -9.08 4.98
CA PHE A 45 0.57 -8.58 6.35
C PHE A 45 -0.78 -7.99 6.74
N SER A 46 -1.06 -7.95 8.03
CA SER A 46 -2.25 -7.34 8.63
C SER A 46 -2.02 -5.86 8.96
N LEU A 47 -3.09 -5.10 9.17
CA LEU A 47 -3.00 -3.73 9.68
C LEU A 47 -2.29 -3.68 11.03
N THR A 48 -2.53 -4.69 11.87
CA THR A 48 -1.90 -4.85 13.18
C THR A 48 -0.39 -5.02 13.04
N GLU A 49 0.09 -5.91 12.17
CA GLU A 49 1.53 -6.09 11.92
C GLU A 49 2.19 -4.82 11.37
N PHE A 50 1.46 -4.03 10.58
CA PHE A 50 1.96 -2.76 10.10
C PHE A 50 2.03 -1.72 11.22
N HIS A 51 1.02 -1.69 12.08
CA HIS A 51 0.94 -0.80 13.24
C HIS A 51 2.02 -1.09 14.27
N GLU A 52 2.38 -2.36 14.49
CA GLU A 52 3.50 -2.74 15.35
C GLU A 52 4.85 -2.13 14.92
N LYS A 53 5.00 -1.77 13.63
CA LYS A 53 6.20 -1.09 13.12
C LYS A 53 6.12 0.44 13.18
N LEU A 54 4.96 0.98 13.54
CA LEU A 54 4.67 2.39 13.70
C LEU A 54 4.02 2.63 15.07
N PRO A 55 4.70 2.32 16.19
CA PRO A 55 4.10 2.31 17.51
C PRO A 55 3.58 3.69 17.95
N ASP A 56 4.15 4.77 17.42
CA ASP A 56 3.72 6.13 17.72
C ASP A 56 2.46 6.56 16.95
N PHE A 57 2.02 5.75 15.98
CA PHE A 57 0.89 6.05 15.12
C PHE A 57 -0.34 5.36 15.73
N THR A 58 -1.50 5.96 15.57
CA THR A 58 -2.77 5.31 15.89
C THR A 58 -3.13 4.31 14.79
N ARG A 59 -3.98 3.33 15.11
CA ARG A 59 -4.47 2.35 14.12
C ARG A 59 -5.11 3.02 12.91
N ASP A 60 -5.86 4.10 13.12
CA ASP A 60 -6.51 4.86 12.04
C ASP A 60 -5.51 5.59 11.15
N GLU A 61 -4.45 6.16 11.72
CA GLU A 61 -3.35 6.79 10.99
C GLU A 61 -2.60 5.76 10.12
N VAL A 62 -2.30 4.59 10.68
CA VAL A 62 -1.67 3.49 9.92
C VAL A 62 -2.58 3.02 8.80
N LYS A 63 -3.88 2.89 9.06
CA LYS A 63 -4.87 2.52 8.03
C LYS A 63 -4.87 3.55 6.90
N ARG A 64 -4.87 4.85 7.22
CA ARG A 64 -4.82 5.92 6.22
C ARG A 64 -3.54 5.86 5.38
N ILE A 65 -2.41 5.52 5.98
CA ILE A 65 -1.15 5.30 5.25
C ILE A 65 -1.27 4.08 4.33
N ALA A 66 -1.80 2.96 4.81
CA ALA A 66 -2.01 1.77 3.99
C ALA A 66 -2.94 2.06 2.79
N ASP A 67 -4.04 2.79 3.02
CA ASP A 67 -4.98 3.21 1.97
C ASP A 67 -4.28 4.08 0.91
N LEU A 68 -3.39 5.00 1.33
CA LEU A 68 -2.58 5.79 0.40
C LEU A 68 -1.59 4.92 -0.37
N LEU A 69 -0.93 3.96 0.28
CA LEU A 69 0.01 3.05 -0.38
C LEU A 69 -0.70 2.10 -1.37
N ILE A 70 -1.96 1.74 -1.12
CA ILE A 70 -2.83 1.06 -2.11
C ILE A 70 -3.11 2.00 -3.29
N LYS A 71 -3.51 3.25 -3.02
CA LYS A 71 -3.78 4.25 -4.06
C LYS A 71 -2.55 4.52 -4.93
N ARG A 72 -1.35 4.41 -4.36
CA ARG A 72 -0.06 4.49 -5.05
C ARG A 72 0.46 3.16 -5.56
N ASN A 73 -0.39 2.12 -5.60
CA ASN A 73 -0.11 0.83 -6.22
C ASN A 73 1.08 0.06 -5.62
N LEU A 74 1.51 0.40 -4.39
CA LEU A 74 2.53 -0.37 -3.68
C LEU A 74 1.89 -1.55 -2.95
N PHE A 75 0.70 -1.36 -2.38
CA PHE A 75 -0.07 -2.39 -1.70
C PHE A 75 -1.36 -2.72 -2.47
N ASP A 76 -1.96 -3.84 -2.11
CA ASP A 76 -3.32 -4.22 -2.48
C ASP A 76 -4.06 -4.77 -1.26
N LEU A 77 -5.39 -4.74 -1.28
CA LEU A 77 -6.19 -5.45 -0.29
C LEU A 77 -6.13 -6.95 -0.59
N SER A 78 -5.72 -7.72 0.41
CA SER A 78 -5.68 -9.16 0.29
C SER A 78 -7.09 -9.73 0.27
N ARG A 79 -7.31 -10.78 -0.54
CA ARG A 79 -8.55 -11.56 -0.52
C ARG A 79 -8.86 -12.23 0.83
N PHE A 80 -7.87 -12.26 1.73
CA PHE A 80 -8.00 -12.80 3.08
C PHE A 80 -8.41 -11.73 4.11
N ALA A 81 -8.66 -10.49 3.70
CA ALA A 81 -9.18 -9.43 4.56
C ALA A 81 -10.52 -9.85 5.18
N THR A 82 -10.65 -9.69 6.50
CA THR A 82 -11.89 -9.94 7.24
C THR A 82 -12.52 -8.61 7.67
N GLU A 83 -13.75 -8.65 8.19
CA GLU A 83 -14.40 -7.46 8.77
C GLU A 83 -13.66 -6.94 10.01
N GLU A 84 -12.98 -7.81 10.74
CA GLU A 84 -12.26 -7.49 11.97
C GLU A 84 -10.84 -6.97 11.69
N GLU A 85 -10.15 -7.55 10.71
CA GLU A 85 -8.75 -7.24 10.39
C GLU A 85 -8.53 -7.12 8.88
N PRO A 86 -8.16 -5.93 8.39
CA PRO A 86 -7.75 -5.78 7.01
C PRO A 86 -6.36 -6.39 6.80
N TYR A 87 -6.26 -7.22 5.76
CA TYR A 87 -5.00 -7.78 5.28
C TYR A 87 -4.60 -7.12 3.96
N TYR A 88 -3.30 -6.90 3.80
CA TYR A 88 -2.69 -6.27 2.64
C TYR A 88 -1.66 -7.20 2.02
N GLU A 89 -1.43 -7.01 0.72
CA GLU A 89 -0.37 -7.66 -0.03
C GLU A 89 0.52 -6.60 -0.71
N ALA A 90 1.84 -6.73 -0.56
CA ALA A 90 2.82 -5.86 -1.18
C ALA A 90 3.07 -6.30 -2.63
N ARG A 91 3.03 -5.34 -3.55
CA ARG A 91 3.30 -5.56 -4.97
C ARG A 91 4.80 -5.50 -5.24
N LEU A 92 5.42 -6.68 -5.37
CA LEU A 92 6.87 -6.80 -5.62
C LEU A 92 7.28 -6.45 -7.06
N SER A 93 6.36 -6.54 -8.02
CA SER A 93 6.59 -6.13 -9.39
C SER A 93 6.11 -4.69 -9.61
N ALA A 94 7.06 -3.79 -9.83
CA ALA A 94 6.77 -2.43 -10.26
C ALA A 94 5.95 -2.49 -11.57
N MET A 95 4.87 -1.73 -11.64
CA MET A 95 4.06 -1.48 -12.86
C MET A 95 3.12 -2.59 -13.33
N THR A 96 2.91 -3.68 -12.58
CA THR A 96 1.78 -4.59 -12.89
C THR A 96 0.50 -4.04 -12.27
N ARG A 97 -0.07 -2.99 -12.86
CA ARG A 97 -1.53 -2.87 -12.76
C ARG A 97 -2.08 -4.16 -13.38
N PRO A 98 -2.95 -4.93 -12.69
CA PRO A 98 -3.60 -6.06 -13.29
C PRO A 98 -4.16 -5.59 -14.62
N LEU A 99 -3.76 -6.24 -15.72
CA LEU A 99 -4.38 -5.99 -17.00
C LEU A 99 -5.87 -6.26 -16.77
N THR A 100 -6.67 -5.19 -16.68
CA THR A 100 -8.12 -5.31 -16.67
C THR A 100 -8.45 -6.19 -17.86
N LYS A 101 -9.07 -7.34 -17.58
CA LYS A 101 -9.40 -8.36 -18.57
C LYS A 101 -9.87 -7.64 -19.84
N PRO A 102 -9.24 -7.83 -21.00
CA PRO A 102 -9.74 -7.21 -22.22
C PRO A 102 -11.21 -7.60 -22.38
N PRO A 103 -12.09 -6.69 -22.83
CA PRO A 103 -13.49 -7.02 -23.02
C PRO A 103 -13.56 -8.28 -23.89
N SER A 104 -14.30 -9.29 -23.41
CA SER A 104 -14.37 -10.64 -23.97
C SER A 104 -15.06 -10.73 -25.35
N ASP A 105 -15.14 -9.62 -26.09
CA ASP A 105 -16.01 -9.42 -27.26
C ASP A 105 -15.25 -9.27 -28.59
N ILE A 106 -13.96 -9.60 -28.67
CA ILE A 106 -13.21 -9.51 -29.96
C ILE A 106 -13.58 -10.66 -30.92
N TRP A 107 -14.41 -11.62 -30.50
CA TRP A 107 -14.83 -12.77 -31.32
C TRP A 107 -16.32 -12.78 -31.69
N LYS A 108 -16.98 -11.63 -31.82
CA LYS A 108 -18.25 -11.61 -32.57
C LYS A 108 -17.96 -11.78 -34.05
N LYS A 109 -18.26 -13.01 -34.51
CA LYS A 109 -18.18 -13.53 -35.88
C LYS A 109 -18.55 -12.47 -36.91
N ILE A 110 -17.67 -12.28 -37.88
CA ILE A 110 -18.03 -11.68 -39.16
C ILE A 110 -18.89 -12.73 -39.88
N ASP A 111 -20.04 -12.31 -40.40
CA ASP A 111 -21.04 -13.11 -41.14
C ASP A 111 -20.45 -13.93 -42.30
#